data_AF-A0A293MF40-F1
#
_entry.id   AF-A0A293MF40-F1
#
_cell.length_a   1.000
_cell.length_b   1.000
_cell.length_c   1.000
_cell.angle_alpha   90.00
_cell.angle_beta   90.00
_cell.angle_gamma   90.00
#
_symmetry.space_group_name_H-M   'P 1'
#
loop_
_entity.id
_entity.type
_entity.pdbx_description
1 polymer ?
#
loop_
_entity_poly.entity_id
_entity_poly.type
_entity_poly.pdbx_seq_one_letter_code
_entity_poly.pdbx_strand_id
1 'polypeptide(L)'
;MLDSDHPPLQHFFILLEHVLRHGLKPKKGLLGPKKELWNVLEAVEKYVPEAADITASVRDLPTVKSQLGRARAWLRLALMQKKLADYFRLVIEKKEELLNDYYEEDALILSEEAVVIGGLLVGLNVIDCNLCVKEEDLDSQQGVIDFGLYLRDNSHVESASEGVEHASMTAVLDQKNYIEELNRHLNATVTNLQQKVEQLQTTNALMKEDMAIAKNQLLALEEENAVLRQHQDSVLEEHQRKLLNAKADMNLERETLQANQAGLDSLYTEVRRQLAEEVDRRQEAEMALKLLEKDIHEKQDTIVSLRRQLEDIKAINIQMYNKLQGCESTLKAKVDQVAKMEQRLAQLTSSLKDAELK
;
A
#
# COMPACT_ATOMS: atom_id res chain seq x y z
N MET A 1 -6.49 24.83 -55.88
CA MET A 1 -6.10 24.37 -54.55
C MET A 1 -7.14 23.35 -54.11
N LEU A 2 -6.76 22.11 -53.89
CA LEU A 2 -7.66 21.05 -53.40
C LEU A 2 -7.71 21.10 -51.87
N ASP A 3 -8.89 20.91 -51.31
CA ASP A 3 -9.13 20.82 -49.87
C ASP A 3 -9.50 19.38 -49.46
N SER A 4 -9.76 19.20 -48.16
CA SER A 4 -10.10 17.94 -47.52
C SER A 4 -11.37 17.27 -48.07
N ASP A 5 -12.26 18.06 -48.66
CA ASP A 5 -13.61 17.62 -49.06
C ASP A 5 -13.64 17.09 -50.50
N HIS A 6 -12.50 17.13 -51.22
CA HIS A 6 -12.41 16.63 -52.58
C HIS A 6 -12.44 15.09 -52.64
N PRO A 7 -13.53 14.46 -53.14
CA PRO A 7 -13.70 13.00 -53.03
C PRO A 7 -12.60 12.17 -53.73
N PRO A 8 -12.11 12.52 -54.94
CA PRO A 8 -10.98 11.82 -55.54
C PRO A 8 -9.71 11.84 -54.68
N LEU A 9 -9.47 12.93 -53.94
CA LEU A 9 -8.31 13.04 -53.06
C LEU A 9 -8.47 12.18 -51.80
N GLN A 10 -9.69 12.11 -51.25
CA GLN A 10 -10.01 11.18 -50.16
C GLN A 10 -9.81 9.73 -50.61
N HIS A 11 -10.32 9.36 -51.79
CA HIS A 11 -10.14 8.03 -52.36
C HIS A 11 -8.65 7.70 -52.58
N PHE A 12 -7.86 8.68 -53.03
CA PHE A 12 -6.42 8.52 -53.16
C PHE A 12 -5.75 8.15 -51.82
N PHE A 13 -6.04 8.88 -50.74
CA PHE A 13 -5.44 8.57 -49.43
C PHE A 13 -5.89 7.21 -48.89
N ILE A 14 -7.15 6.83 -49.10
CA ILE A 14 -7.65 5.51 -48.73
C ILE A 14 -6.86 4.43 -49.49
N LEU A 15 -6.71 4.56 -50.81
CA LEU A 15 -5.98 3.58 -51.63
C LEU A 15 -4.51 3.50 -51.25
N LEU A 16 -3.86 4.65 -51.04
CA LEU A 16 -2.46 4.70 -50.62
C LEU A 16 -2.26 4.05 -49.24
N GLU A 17 -3.19 4.24 -48.30
CA GLU A 17 -3.17 3.52 -47.03
C GLU A 17 -3.24 2.00 -47.25
N HIS A 18 -4.14 1.52 -48.10
CA HIS A 18 -4.26 0.08 -48.39
C HIS A 18 -2.97 -0.49 -48.99
N VAL A 19 -2.35 0.23 -49.93
CA VAL A 19 -1.04 -0.12 -50.50
C VAL A 19 0.01 -0.24 -49.40
N LEU A 20 0.11 0.78 -48.55
CA LEU A 20 1.10 0.85 -47.48
C LEU A 20 0.83 -0.14 -46.34
N ARG A 21 -0.39 -0.63 -46.16
CA ARG A 21 -0.72 -1.60 -45.10
C ARG A 21 -0.71 -3.06 -45.57
N HIS A 22 -0.70 -3.30 -46.88
CA HIS A 22 -0.69 -4.64 -47.43
C HIS A 22 0.56 -5.40 -46.96
N GLY A 23 0.35 -6.57 -46.35
CA GLY A 23 1.43 -7.41 -45.83
C GLY A 23 2.14 -6.86 -44.58
N LEU A 24 1.60 -5.84 -43.90
CA LEU A 24 2.15 -5.37 -42.64
C LEU A 24 1.98 -6.46 -41.55
N LYS A 25 3.07 -6.84 -40.89
CA LYS A 25 3.12 -7.94 -39.92
C LYS A 25 2.20 -7.66 -38.72
N PRO A 26 1.30 -8.59 -38.34
CA PRO A 26 0.48 -8.42 -37.16
C PRO A 26 1.33 -8.49 -35.88
N LYS A 27 0.79 -7.97 -34.77
CA LYS A 27 1.44 -8.05 -33.46
C LYS A 27 1.71 -9.53 -33.10
N LYS A 28 2.97 -9.91 -32.95
CA LYS A 28 3.36 -11.26 -32.44
C LYS A 28 3.41 -11.25 -30.92
N GLY A 29 2.50 -11.98 -30.28
CA GLY A 29 2.45 -12.20 -28.82
C GLY A 29 1.85 -11.06 -27.99
N LEU A 30 1.78 -11.26 -26.66
CA LEU A 30 1.10 -10.33 -25.74
C LEU A 30 1.93 -9.05 -25.43
N LEU A 31 3.28 -9.17 -25.44
CA LEU A 31 4.23 -8.16 -24.93
C LEU A 31 5.09 -7.47 -26.01
N GLY A 32 5.02 -7.89 -27.27
CA GLY A 32 5.80 -7.26 -28.34
C GLY A 32 5.20 -5.91 -28.78
N PRO A 33 6.03 -4.91 -29.18
CA PRO A 33 5.52 -3.68 -29.78
C PRO A 33 4.75 -4.01 -31.06
N LYS A 34 3.58 -3.38 -31.24
CA LYS A 34 2.80 -3.52 -32.47
C LYS A 34 3.56 -2.82 -33.59
N LYS A 35 3.80 -3.52 -34.69
CA LYS A 35 4.44 -2.99 -35.89
C LYS A 35 3.40 -2.18 -36.66
N GLU A 36 3.48 -0.87 -36.58
CA GLU A 36 2.50 0.05 -37.17
C GLU A 36 3.12 0.79 -38.35
N LEU A 37 2.28 1.18 -39.32
CA LEU A 37 2.70 1.97 -40.49
C LEU A 37 3.41 3.27 -40.07
N TRP A 38 2.95 3.91 -38.99
CA TRP A 38 3.57 5.12 -38.46
C TRP A 38 5.05 4.95 -38.14
N ASN A 39 5.47 3.78 -37.63
CA ASN A 39 6.87 3.56 -37.28
C ASN A 39 7.79 3.58 -38.51
N VAL A 40 7.27 3.15 -39.66
CA VAL A 40 8.00 3.16 -40.94
C VAL A 40 8.09 4.60 -41.47
N LEU A 41 6.99 5.34 -41.43
CA LEU A 41 6.94 6.73 -41.90
C LEU A 41 7.78 7.67 -41.01
N GLU A 42 7.74 7.48 -39.69
CA GLU A 42 8.57 8.24 -38.75
C GLU A 42 10.07 8.03 -39.00
N ALA A 43 10.47 6.83 -39.42
CA ALA A 43 11.87 6.53 -39.71
C ALA A 43 12.43 7.24 -40.96
N VAL A 44 11.57 7.80 -41.82
CA VAL A 44 11.98 8.60 -42.99
C VAL A 44 12.81 9.82 -42.57
N GLU A 45 12.50 10.43 -41.42
CA GLU A 45 13.22 11.62 -40.92
C GLU A 45 14.72 11.38 -40.66
N LYS A 46 15.12 10.11 -40.47
CA LYS A 46 16.53 9.72 -40.27
C LYS A 46 17.37 9.83 -41.53
N TYR A 47 16.74 9.77 -42.70
CA TYR A 47 17.42 9.77 -43.99
C TYR A 47 17.19 11.07 -44.76
N VAL A 48 16.05 11.73 -44.54
CA VAL A 48 15.67 12.97 -45.22
C VAL A 48 15.30 14.02 -44.17
N PRO A 49 16.22 14.95 -43.83
CA PRO A 49 16.00 15.96 -42.80
C PRO A 49 14.75 16.81 -43.01
N GLU A 50 14.34 17.06 -44.27
CA GLU A 50 13.12 17.83 -44.57
C GLU A 50 11.83 17.12 -44.11
N ALA A 51 11.87 15.81 -43.87
CA ALA A 51 10.74 15.08 -43.31
C ALA A 51 10.62 15.25 -41.78
N ALA A 52 11.64 15.77 -41.10
CA ALA A 52 11.61 15.98 -39.65
C ALA A 52 10.55 17.01 -39.23
N ASP A 53 10.35 18.06 -40.02
CA ASP A 53 9.37 19.11 -39.74
C ASP A 53 7.94 18.56 -39.72
N ILE A 54 7.57 17.75 -40.72
CA ILE A 54 6.23 17.14 -40.79
C ILE A 54 6.08 16.00 -39.78
N THR A 55 7.15 15.26 -39.50
CA THR A 55 7.13 14.17 -38.50
C THR A 55 6.93 14.73 -37.09
N ALA A 56 7.64 15.81 -36.73
CA ALA A 56 7.44 16.53 -35.48
C ALA A 56 6.02 17.11 -35.39
N SER A 57 5.54 17.73 -36.48
CA SER A 57 4.18 18.28 -36.55
C SER A 57 3.08 17.24 -36.28
N VAL A 58 3.26 16.01 -36.75
CA VAL A 58 2.32 14.89 -36.50
C VAL A 58 2.48 14.34 -35.08
N ARG A 59 3.70 14.25 -34.56
CA ARG A 59 3.99 13.76 -33.20
C ARG A 59 3.33 14.62 -32.13
N ASP A 60 3.35 15.94 -32.36
CA ASP A 60 2.82 16.96 -31.45
C ASP A 60 1.36 17.31 -31.73
N LEU A 61 0.69 16.63 -32.67
CA LEU A 61 -0.70 16.90 -33.04
C LEU A 61 -1.67 16.35 -31.97
N PRO A 62 -2.34 17.20 -31.16
CA PRO A 62 -3.13 16.74 -30.02
C PRO A 62 -4.47 16.11 -30.42
N THR A 63 -4.94 16.39 -31.64
CA THR A 63 -6.24 15.92 -32.16
C THR A 63 -6.19 14.48 -32.64
N VAL A 64 -5.00 13.92 -32.89
CA VAL A 64 -4.80 12.58 -33.44
C VAL A 64 -4.15 11.67 -32.40
N LYS A 65 -4.88 10.65 -31.98
CA LYS A 65 -4.50 9.77 -30.87
C LYS A 65 -3.96 8.42 -31.34
N SER A 66 -4.40 7.92 -32.50
CA SER A 66 -4.01 6.60 -33.00
C SER A 66 -2.75 6.64 -33.87
N GLN A 67 -2.01 5.53 -33.89
CA GLN A 67 -0.84 5.37 -34.78
C GLN A 67 -1.24 5.44 -36.26
N LEU A 68 -2.42 4.90 -36.60
CA LEU A 68 -2.94 4.98 -37.97
C LEU A 68 -3.33 6.41 -38.36
N GLY A 69 -3.96 7.15 -37.44
CA GLY A 69 -4.27 8.56 -37.63
C GLY A 69 -3.01 9.39 -37.84
N ARG A 70 -1.93 9.09 -37.10
CA ARG A 70 -0.62 9.75 -37.31
C ARG A 70 -0.07 9.47 -38.71
N ALA A 71 -0.12 8.22 -39.17
CA ALA A 71 0.28 7.89 -40.53
C ALA A 71 -0.55 8.66 -41.58
N ARG A 72 -1.87 8.77 -41.38
CA ARG A 72 -2.78 9.54 -42.26
C ARG A 72 -2.47 11.03 -42.29
N ALA A 73 -2.18 11.63 -41.13
CA ALA A 73 -1.78 13.02 -41.02
C ALA A 73 -0.46 13.26 -41.77
N TRP A 74 0.50 12.36 -41.59
CA TRP A 74 1.81 12.46 -42.22
C TRP A 74 1.74 12.36 -43.74
N LEU A 75 0.96 11.43 -44.29
CA LEU A 75 0.76 11.32 -45.75
C LEU A 75 0.15 12.59 -46.34
N ARG A 76 -0.79 13.23 -45.63
CA ARG A 76 -1.38 14.51 -46.04
C ARG A 76 -0.35 15.64 -46.03
N LEU A 77 0.46 15.74 -44.96
CA LEU A 77 1.52 16.75 -44.87
C LEU A 77 2.62 16.53 -45.92
N ALA A 78 3.01 15.29 -46.16
CA ALA A 78 3.97 14.93 -47.21
C ALA A 78 3.46 15.31 -48.62
N LEU A 79 2.15 15.16 -48.87
CA LEU A 79 1.53 15.64 -50.10
C LEU A 79 1.54 17.17 -50.19
N MET A 80 1.18 17.88 -49.11
CA MET A 80 1.22 19.35 -49.06
C MET A 80 2.65 19.91 -49.24
N GLN A 81 3.66 19.18 -48.75
CA GLN A 81 5.08 19.50 -48.95
C GLN A 81 5.57 19.16 -50.37
N LYS A 82 4.75 18.51 -51.20
CA LYS A 82 5.09 18.03 -52.55
C LYS A 82 6.26 17.04 -52.56
N LYS A 83 6.37 16.25 -51.48
CA LYS A 83 7.45 15.31 -51.22
C LYS A 83 7.00 13.87 -51.03
N LEU A 84 5.69 13.61 -51.10
CA LEU A 84 5.14 12.26 -50.93
C LEU A 84 5.80 11.22 -51.85
N ALA A 85 6.01 11.54 -53.12
CA ALA A 85 6.66 10.62 -54.07
C ALA A 85 8.13 10.37 -53.72
N ASP A 86 8.86 11.40 -53.28
CA ASP A 86 10.26 11.29 -52.90
C ASP A 86 10.42 10.42 -51.64
N TYR A 87 9.57 10.63 -50.63
CA TYR A 87 9.58 9.83 -49.41
C TYR A 87 9.15 8.38 -49.67
N PHE A 88 8.15 8.16 -50.51
CA PHE A 88 7.71 6.81 -50.88
C PHE A 88 8.82 6.04 -51.62
N ARG A 89 9.52 6.71 -52.55
CA ARG A 89 10.67 6.12 -53.26
C ARG A 89 11.80 5.75 -52.30
N LEU A 90 12.15 6.64 -51.37
CA LEU A 90 13.15 6.38 -50.34
C LEU A 90 12.82 5.13 -49.52
N VAL A 91 11.56 4.99 -49.09
CA VAL A 91 11.11 3.82 -48.31
C VAL A 91 11.33 2.52 -49.09
N ILE A 92 11.09 2.53 -50.40
CA ILE A 92 11.34 1.37 -51.28
C ILE A 92 12.84 1.12 -51.47
N GLU A 93 13.63 2.17 -51.72
CA GLU A 93 15.09 2.06 -51.91
C GLU A 93 15.79 1.54 -50.64
N LYS A 94 15.24 1.87 -49.47
CA LYS A 94 15.73 1.44 -48.15
C LYS A 94 14.96 0.23 -47.60
N LYS A 95 14.37 -0.61 -48.45
CA LYS A 95 13.55 -1.76 -48.03
C LYS A 95 14.21 -2.68 -46.99
N GLU A 96 15.52 -2.92 -47.08
CA GLU A 96 16.24 -3.77 -46.13
C GLU A 96 16.30 -3.16 -44.72
N GLU A 97 16.45 -1.83 -44.63
CA GLU A 97 16.62 -1.08 -43.39
C GLU A 97 15.26 -0.67 -42.78
N LEU A 98 14.24 -0.41 -43.61
CA LEU A 98 12.95 0.16 -43.20
C LEU A 98 11.77 -0.82 -43.23
N LEU A 99 11.78 -1.84 -44.11
CA LEU A 99 10.58 -2.63 -44.41
C LEU A 99 10.67 -4.09 -43.97
N ASN A 100 11.84 -4.73 -44.04
CA ASN A 100 11.99 -6.18 -43.74
C ASN A 100 11.46 -6.59 -42.35
N ASP A 101 11.66 -5.74 -41.35
CA ASP A 101 11.14 -6.00 -40.02
C ASP A 101 9.63 -5.76 -39.92
N TYR A 102 9.04 -4.93 -40.76
CA TYR A 102 7.64 -4.50 -40.65
C TYR A 102 6.69 -5.28 -41.55
N TYR A 103 7.15 -5.81 -42.68
CA TYR A 103 6.31 -6.42 -43.71
C TYR A 103 6.65 -7.90 -43.96
N GLU A 104 5.64 -8.68 -44.34
CA GLU A 104 5.79 -10.04 -44.88
C GLU A 104 6.39 -9.99 -46.29
N GLU A 105 7.00 -11.08 -46.74
CA GLU A 105 7.75 -11.14 -48.02
C GLU A 105 6.88 -10.89 -49.26
N ASP A 106 5.57 -11.16 -49.17
CA ASP A 106 4.56 -10.94 -50.20
C ASP A 106 3.87 -9.57 -50.12
N ALA A 107 4.39 -8.66 -49.29
CA ALA A 107 3.86 -7.31 -49.18
C ALA A 107 4.00 -6.52 -50.49
N LEU A 108 2.94 -5.81 -50.89
CA LEU A 108 2.92 -4.99 -52.11
C LEU A 108 4.03 -3.93 -52.11
N ILE A 109 4.39 -3.37 -50.95
CA ILE A 109 5.47 -2.37 -50.86
C ILE A 109 6.87 -2.96 -51.17
N LEU A 110 7.03 -4.28 -51.11
CA LEU A 110 8.27 -5.00 -51.45
C LEU A 110 8.32 -5.49 -52.89
N SER A 111 7.21 -5.39 -53.63
CA SER A 111 7.08 -5.90 -55.00
C SER A 111 7.43 -4.84 -56.05
N GLU A 112 7.56 -5.25 -57.32
CA GLU A 112 7.91 -4.34 -58.43
C GLU A 112 6.81 -3.30 -58.69
N GLU A 113 5.56 -3.63 -58.35
CA GLU A 113 4.41 -2.72 -58.43
C GLU A 113 4.60 -1.48 -57.56
N ALA A 114 5.31 -1.57 -56.41
CA ALA A 114 5.62 -0.42 -55.59
C ALA A 114 6.45 0.63 -56.35
N VAL A 115 7.39 0.19 -57.19
CA VAL A 115 8.21 1.09 -58.02
C VAL A 115 7.34 1.83 -59.03
N VAL A 116 6.38 1.14 -59.65
CA VAL A 116 5.41 1.74 -60.58
C VAL A 116 4.54 2.77 -59.86
N ILE A 117 3.99 2.42 -58.69
CA ILE A 117 3.19 3.33 -57.87
C ILE A 117 4.02 4.57 -57.51
N GLY A 118 5.27 4.40 -57.07
CA GLY A 118 6.19 5.50 -56.77
C GLY A 118 6.44 6.42 -57.97
N GLY A 119 6.51 5.86 -59.19
CA GLY A 119 6.58 6.62 -60.44
C GLY A 119 5.32 7.46 -60.70
N LEU A 120 4.14 6.86 -60.51
CA LEU A 120 2.86 7.55 -60.69
C LEU A 120 2.64 8.67 -59.67
N LEU A 121 3.11 8.50 -58.42
CA LEU A 121 3.02 9.51 -57.37
C LEU A 121 3.74 10.82 -57.72
N VAL A 122 4.75 10.80 -58.60
CA VAL A 122 5.45 12.02 -59.06
C VAL A 122 4.48 13.00 -59.73
N GLY A 123 3.43 12.48 -60.40
CA GLY A 123 2.38 13.30 -61.01
C GLY A 123 1.61 14.15 -60.00
N LEU A 124 1.67 13.84 -58.70
CA LEU A 124 0.99 14.60 -57.66
C LEU A 124 1.75 15.86 -57.24
N ASN A 125 3.04 16.00 -57.59
CA ASN A 125 3.86 17.15 -57.21
C ASN A 125 3.35 18.48 -57.79
N VAL A 126 2.56 18.43 -58.87
CA VAL A 126 1.95 19.62 -59.49
C VAL A 126 0.65 20.04 -58.81
N ILE A 127 0.11 19.23 -57.89
CA ILE A 127 -1.15 19.49 -57.21
C ILE A 127 -0.88 20.37 -55.98
N ASP A 128 -1.60 21.50 -55.90
CA ASP A 128 -1.60 22.35 -54.70
C ASP A 128 -2.74 21.94 -53.78
N CYS A 129 -2.40 21.37 -52.63
CA CYS A 129 -3.34 20.95 -51.58
C CYS A 129 -3.21 21.85 -50.35
N ASN A 130 -4.33 22.17 -49.71
CA ASN A 130 -4.35 22.78 -48.38
C ASN A 130 -5.26 21.94 -47.47
N LEU A 131 -4.66 20.98 -46.76
CA LEU A 131 -5.39 19.97 -45.99
C LEU A 131 -5.34 20.30 -44.50
N CYS A 132 -6.50 20.50 -43.88
CA CYS A 132 -6.62 20.86 -42.47
C CYS A 132 -6.53 19.61 -41.56
N VAL A 133 -5.32 19.12 -41.33
CA VAL A 133 -5.08 17.93 -40.45
C VAL A 133 -5.50 18.12 -38.99
N LYS A 134 -5.71 19.37 -38.52
CA LYS A 134 -6.13 19.68 -37.14
C LYS A 134 -7.63 19.50 -36.92
N GLU A 135 -8.44 19.68 -37.94
CA GLU A 135 -9.90 19.70 -37.84
C GLU A 135 -10.54 18.41 -38.42
N GLU A 136 -9.76 17.62 -39.15
CA GLU A 136 -10.18 16.30 -39.65
C GLU A 136 -10.11 15.21 -38.58
N ASP A 137 -11.12 14.34 -38.53
CA ASP A 137 -11.06 13.08 -37.78
C ASP A 137 -10.25 12.04 -38.57
N LEU A 138 -8.98 11.91 -38.21
CA LEU A 138 -8.04 10.97 -38.83
C LEU A 138 -7.98 9.61 -38.12
N ASP A 139 -8.57 9.48 -36.93
CA ASP A 139 -8.54 8.25 -36.13
C ASP A 139 -9.66 7.28 -36.52
N SER A 140 -10.80 7.80 -36.99
CA SER A 140 -11.95 6.99 -37.42
C SER A 140 -11.70 6.19 -38.70
N GLN A 141 -12.46 5.11 -38.89
CA GLN A 141 -12.39 4.30 -40.11
C GLN A 141 -12.89 5.11 -41.31
N GLN A 142 -12.11 5.14 -42.40
CA GLN A 142 -12.48 5.82 -43.63
C GLN A 142 -13.52 5.00 -44.43
N GLY A 143 -14.31 5.70 -45.26
CA GLY A 143 -15.42 5.11 -46.02
C GLY A 143 -14.99 4.11 -47.10
N VAL A 144 -15.98 3.40 -47.66
CA VAL A 144 -15.77 2.43 -48.75
C VAL A 144 -15.76 3.16 -50.10
N ILE A 145 -14.79 2.84 -50.96
CA ILE A 145 -14.70 3.41 -52.32
C ILE A 145 -15.58 2.60 -53.28
N ASP A 146 -16.41 3.29 -54.05
CA ASP A 146 -17.09 2.70 -55.21
C ASP A 146 -16.19 2.77 -56.45
N PHE A 147 -15.66 1.61 -56.86
CA PHE A 147 -14.80 1.50 -58.05
C PHE A 147 -15.56 1.63 -59.37
N GLY A 148 -16.90 1.61 -59.37
CA GLY A 148 -17.71 1.81 -60.58
C GLY A 148 -17.46 3.16 -61.27
N LEU A 149 -17.00 4.16 -60.52
CA LEU A 149 -16.59 5.47 -61.06
C LEU A 149 -15.30 5.43 -61.87
N TYR A 150 -14.44 4.43 -61.65
CA TYR A 150 -13.11 4.31 -62.27
C TYR A 150 -13.02 3.19 -63.33
N LEU A 151 -14.01 2.31 -63.37
CA LEU A 151 -14.02 1.10 -64.22
C LEU A 151 -14.91 1.22 -65.47
N ARG A 152 -15.29 2.42 -65.92
CA ARG A 152 -16.11 2.58 -67.13
C ARG A 152 -15.32 2.18 -68.39
N ASP A 153 -15.76 1.08 -68.99
CA ASP A 153 -15.22 0.48 -70.22
C ASP A 153 -15.51 1.36 -71.46
N ASN A 154 -14.52 1.49 -72.32
CA ASN A 154 -14.49 2.42 -73.46
C ASN A 154 -14.65 1.64 -74.78
N SER A 155 -15.70 0.82 -74.88
CA SER A 155 -15.93 -0.10 -76.00
C SER A 155 -17.07 0.38 -76.92
N HIS A 156 -16.82 1.39 -77.76
CA HIS A 156 -17.69 1.73 -78.89
C HIS A 156 -16.91 2.19 -80.13
N VAL A 157 -16.48 1.23 -80.96
CA VAL A 157 -16.08 1.37 -82.38
C VAL A 157 -16.28 -0.06 -82.95
N GLU A 158 -17.05 -0.41 -83.99
CA GLU A 158 -17.18 0.15 -85.34
C GLU A 158 -18.39 -0.53 -86.04
N SER A 159 -19.02 0.17 -86.98
CA SER A 159 -20.15 -0.31 -87.80
C SER A 159 -19.66 -0.95 -89.11
N ALA A 160 -20.32 -2.01 -89.60
CA ALA A 160 -20.27 -2.38 -91.01
C ALA A 160 -21.62 -2.97 -91.48
N SER A 161 -22.10 -2.43 -92.59
CA SER A 161 -23.39 -2.63 -93.26
C SER A 161 -23.40 -3.80 -94.26
N GLU A 162 -24.54 -4.49 -94.39
CA GLU A 162 -25.30 -4.77 -95.64
C GLU A 162 -26.14 -6.09 -95.54
N GLY A 163 -27.47 -6.01 -95.81
CA GLY A 163 -28.36 -7.18 -95.94
C GLY A 163 -29.78 -7.00 -95.40
N VAL A 164 -30.55 -6.03 -95.90
CA VAL A 164 -31.63 -5.37 -95.13
C VAL A 164 -32.97 -6.12 -94.96
N GLU A 165 -33.24 -7.29 -95.56
CA GLU A 165 -34.59 -7.90 -95.40
C GLU A 165 -34.62 -9.30 -94.75
N HIS A 166 -33.73 -10.23 -95.11
CA HIS A 166 -33.69 -11.55 -94.45
C HIS A 166 -32.77 -11.59 -93.22
N ALA A 167 -31.69 -10.80 -93.21
CA ALA A 167 -30.85 -10.62 -92.01
C ALA A 167 -31.54 -9.75 -90.96
N SER A 168 -32.51 -8.91 -91.37
CA SER A 168 -33.32 -8.10 -90.45
C SER A 168 -34.18 -8.98 -89.53
N MET A 169 -34.85 -10.01 -90.06
CA MET A 169 -35.63 -10.93 -89.21
C MET A 169 -34.74 -11.80 -88.31
N THR A 170 -33.63 -12.32 -88.83
CA THR A 170 -32.67 -13.10 -88.02
C THR A 170 -32.04 -12.24 -86.92
N ALA A 171 -31.63 -11.00 -87.22
CA ALA A 171 -31.10 -10.07 -86.24
C ALA A 171 -32.15 -9.68 -85.18
N VAL A 172 -33.43 -9.53 -85.56
CA VAL A 172 -34.52 -9.28 -84.60
C VAL A 172 -34.78 -10.49 -83.70
N LEU A 173 -34.67 -11.71 -84.22
CA LEU A 173 -34.78 -12.93 -83.41
C LEU A 173 -33.58 -13.12 -82.48
N ASP A 174 -32.37 -12.83 -82.93
CA ASP A 174 -31.17 -12.86 -82.09
C ASP A 174 -31.21 -11.78 -81.02
N GLN A 175 -31.69 -10.57 -81.36
CA GLN A 175 -31.94 -9.50 -80.40
C GLN A 175 -33.01 -9.89 -79.38
N LYS A 176 -34.09 -10.56 -79.82
CA LYS A 176 -35.12 -11.09 -78.92
C LYS A 176 -34.56 -12.13 -77.96
N ASN A 177 -33.79 -13.10 -78.46
CA ASN A 177 -33.14 -14.12 -77.63
C ASN A 177 -32.17 -13.48 -76.63
N TYR A 178 -31.39 -12.47 -77.05
CA TYR A 178 -30.50 -11.72 -76.17
C TYR A 178 -31.28 -11.01 -75.05
N ILE A 179 -32.40 -10.35 -75.37
CA ILE A 179 -33.24 -9.68 -74.38
C ILE A 179 -33.90 -10.69 -73.43
N GLU A 180 -34.33 -11.85 -73.92
CA GLU A 180 -34.90 -12.92 -73.09
C GLU A 180 -33.86 -13.50 -72.12
N GLU A 181 -32.64 -13.74 -72.59
CA GLU A 181 -31.55 -14.23 -71.73
C GLU A 181 -31.10 -13.15 -70.74
N LEU A 182 -31.06 -11.88 -71.16
CA LEU A 182 -30.79 -10.75 -70.25
C LEU A 182 -31.87 -10.63 -69.16
N ASN A 183 -33.15 -10.77 -69.53
CA ASN A 183 -34.25 -10.78 -68.57
C ASN A 183 -34.16 -11.99 -67.62
N ARG A 184 -33.72 -13.15 -68.11
CA ARG A 184 -33.50 -14.33 -67.28
C ARG A 184 -32.37 -14.10 -66.26
N HIS A 185 -31.25 -13.54 -66.70
CA HIS A 185 -30.14 -13.16 -65.82
C HIS A 185 -30.54 -12.08 -64.81
N LEU A 186 -31.30 -11.07 -65.24
CA LEU A 186 -31.79 -10.03 -64.36
C LEU A 186 -32.73 -10.59 -63.30
N ASN A 187 -33.68 -11.46 -63.69
CA ASN A 187 -34.57 -12.15 -62.76
C ASN A 187 -33.79 -13.01 -61.76
N ALA A 188 -32.78 -13.77 -62.21
CA ALA A 188 -31.92 -14.54 -61.32
C ALA A 188 -31.16 -13.66 -60.32
N THR A 189 -30.69 -12.49 -60.76
CA THR A 189 -30.00 -11.50 -59.91
C THR A 189 -30.96 -10.90 -58.89
N VAL A 190 -32.18 -10.53 -59.31
CA VAL A 190 -33.22 -10.02 -58.41
C VAL A 190 -33.57 -11.04 -57.34
N THR A 191 -33.76 -12.32 -57.71
CA THR A 191 -34.02 -13.39 -56.72
C THR A 191 -32.86 -13.59 -55.75
N ASN A 192 -31.61 -13.55 -56.23
CA ASN A 192 -30.45 -13.66 -55.34
C ASN A 192 -30.36 -12.49 -54.36
N LEU A 193 -30.58 -11.26 -54.85
CA LEU A 193 -30.60 -10.07 -54.01
C LEU A 193 -31.74 -10.12 -52.98
N GLN A 194 -32.93 -10.59 -53.37
CA GLN A 194 -34.05 -10.79 -52.45
C GLN A 194 -33.69 -11.77 -51.33
N GLN A 195 -33.12 -12.93 -51.65
CA GLN A 195 -32.66 -13.89 -50.64
C GLN A 195 -31.60 -13.28 -49.70
N LYS A 196 -30.67 -12.50 -50.23
CA LYS A 196 -29.63 -11.85 -49.42
C LYS A 196 -30.21 -10.77 -48.50
N VAL A 197 -31.22 -10.03 -48.97
CA VAL A 197 -31.95 -9.06 -48.15
C VAL A 197 -32.69 -9.76 -47.01
N GLU A 198 -33.40 -10.86 -47.29
CA GLU A 198 -34.08 -11.65 -46.27
C GLU A 198 -33.10 -12.20 -45.22
N GLN A 199 -31.97 -12.77 -45.65
CA GLN A 199 -30.92 -13.25 -44.76
C GLN A 199 -30.39 -12.13 -43.86
N LEU A 200 -30.06 -10.96 -44.43
CA LEU A 200 -29.60 -9.82 -43.67
C LEU A 200 -30.66 -9.30 -42.69
N GLN A 201 -31.93 -9.32 -43.07
CA GLN A 201 -33.03 -8.96 -42.16
C GLN A 201 -33.12 -9.93 -40.97
N THR A 202 -33.00 -11.24 -41.21
CA THR A 202 -32.97 -12.25 -40.15
C THR A 202 -31.76 -12.06 -39.23
N THR A 203 -30.56 -11.89 -39.78
CA THR A 203 -29.35 -11.67 -38.98
C THR A 203 -29.47 -10.38 -38.15
N ASN A 204 -30.00 -9.30 -38.72
CA ASN A 204 -30.19 -8.04 -38.00
C ASN A 204 -31.21 -8.18 -36.86
N ALA A 205 -32.28 -8.95 -37.04
CA ALA A 205 -33.23 -9.25 -35.97
C ALA A 205 -32.56 -10.01 -34.81
N LEU A 206 -31.79 -11.06 -35.10
CA LEU A 206 -31.05 -11.83 -34.09
C LEU A 206 -30.03 -10.96 -33.36
N MET A 207 -29.26 -10.14 -34.08
CA MET A 207 -28.28 -9.24 -33.46
C MET A 207 -28.93 -8.21 -32.52
N LYS A 208 -30.13 -7.73 -32.84
CA LYS A 208 -30.89 -6.83 -31.94
C LYS A 208 -31.33 -7.54 -30.66
N GLU A 209 -31.73 -8.81 -30.77
CA GLU A 209 -32.09 -9.63 -29.62
C GLU A 209 -30.88 -9.92 -28.73
N ASP A 210 -29.76 -10.34 -29.33
CA ASP A 210 -28.49 -10.55 -28.61
C ASP A 210 -28.01 -9.28 -27.91
N MET A 211 -28.12 -8.12 -28.57
CA MET A 211 -27.78 -6.84 -27.98
C MET A 211 -28.68 -6.50 -26.77
N ALA A 212 -29.98 -6.82 -26.84
CA ALA A 212 -30.89 -6.60 -25.72
C ALA A 212 -30.57 -7.53 -24.54
N ILE A 213 -30.24 -8.80 -24.80
CA ILE A 213 -29.82 -9.76 -23.77
C ILE A 213 -28.52 -9.29 -23.10
N ALA A 214 -27.51 -8.93 -23.89
CA ALA A 214 -26.23 -8.44 -23.38
C ALA A 214 -26.39 -7.17 -22.54
N LYS A 215 -27.27 -6.25 -22.96
CA LYS A 215 -27.58 -5.03 -22.20
C LYS A 215 -28.23 -5.35 -20.84
N ASN A 216 -29.15 -6.31 -20.79
CA ASN A 216 -29.78 -6.72 -19.53
C ASN A 216 -28.78 -7.41 -18.59
N GLN A 217 -27.88 -8.24 -19.13
CA GLN A 217 -26.80 -8.85 -18.36
C GLN A 217 -25.83 -7.81 -17.79
N LEU A 218 -25.49 -6.78 -18.59
CA LEU A 218 -24.65 -5.68 -18.13
C LEU A 218 -25.29 -4.94 -16.95
N LEU A 219 -26.59 -4.61 -17.04
CA LEU A 219 -27.32 -3.95 -15.96
C LEU A 219 -27.35 -4.79 -14.68
N ALA A 220 -27.58 -6.11 -14.80
CA ALA A 220 -27.58 -7.01 -13.66
C ALA A 220 -26.19 -7.09 -12.98
N LEU A 221 -25.12 -7.15 -13.79
CA LEU A 221 -23.75 -7.13 -13.28
C LEU A 221 -23.36 -5.79 -12.64
N GLU A 222 -23.85 -4.67 -13.18
CA GLU A 222 -23.65 -3.34 -12.58
C GLU A 222 -24.33 -3.24 -11.21
N GLU A 223 -25.55 -3.76 -11.07
CA GLU A 223 -26.26 -3.82 -9.80
C GLU A 223 -25.55 -4.73 -8.78
N GLU A 224 -25.12 -5.92 -9.18
CA GLU A 224 -24.35 -6.82 -8.32
C GLU A 224 -23.04 -6.17 -7.85
N ASN A 225 -22.32 -5.49 -8.75
CA ASN A 225 -21.09 -4.79 -8.41
C ASN A 225 -21.34 -3.63 -7.43
N ALA A 226 -22.44 -2.90 -7.59
CA ALA A 226 -22.83 -1.85 -6.65
C ALA A 226 -23.13 -2.41 -5.25
N VAL A 227 -23.86 -3.53 -5.16
CA VAL A 227 -24.14 -4.22 -3.89
C VAL A 227 -22.86 -4.74 -3.24
N LEU A 228 -21.96 -5.36 -4.02
CA LEU A 228 -20.68 -5.85 -3.52
C LEU A 228 -19.80 -4.72 -2.97
N ARG A 229 -19.77 -3.56 -3.64
CA ARG A 229 -19.05 -2.37 -3.15
C ARG A 229 -19.64 -1.87 -1.83
N GLN A 230 -20.96 -1.77 -1.73
CA GLN A 230 -21.62 -1.39 -0.49
C GLN A 230 -21.32 -2.36 0.66
N HIS A 231 -21.31 -3.67 0.38
CA HIS A 231 -20.96 -4.68 1.37
C HIS A 231 -19.47 -4.57 1.77
N GLN A 232 -18.58 -4.31 0.82
CA GLN A 232 -17.15 -4.11 1.10
C GLN A 232 -16.93 -2.92 2.04
N ASP A 233 -17.60 -1.80 1.77
CA ASP A 233 -17.52 -0.59 2.61
C ASP A 233 -18.05 -0.87 4.04
N SER A 234 -19.19 -1.54 4.15
CA SER A 234 -19.77 -1.94 5.45
C SER A 234 -18.84 -2.83 6.27
N VAL A 235 -18.21 -3.83 5.64
CA VAL A 235 -17.24 -4.72 6.30
C VAL A 235 -16.00 -3.95 6.73
N LEU A 236 -15.51 -3.03 5.90
CA LEU A 236 -14.36 -2.19 6.22
C LEU A 236 -14.64 -1.32 7.44
N GLU A 237 -15.80 -0.64 7.47
CA GLU A 237 -16.23 0.18 8.61
C GLU A 237 -16.38 -0.66 9.89
N GLU A 238 -16.99 -1.85 9.79
CA GLU A 238 -17.14 -2.74 10.94
C GLU A 238 -15.77 -3.20 11.47
N HIS A 239 -14.84 -3.55 10.58
CA HIS A 239 -13.50 -3.97 10.95
C HIS A 239 -12.73 -2.83 11.62
N GLN A 240 -12.81 -1.62 11.05
CA GLN A 240 -12.16 -0.43 11.61
C GLN A 240 -12.72 -0.06 12.99
N ARG A 241 -14.04 -0.20 13.19
CA ARG A 241 -14.68 -0.04 14.49
C ARG A 241 -14.21 -1.07 15.51
N LYS A 242 -14.11 -2.36 15.13
CA LYS A 242 -13.57 -3.42 16.00
C LYS A 242 -12.13 -3.13 16.40
N LEU A 243 -11.31 -2.65 15.47
CA LEU A 243 -9.91 -2.29 15.74
C LEU A 243 -9.80 -1.11 16.72
N LEU A 244 -10.63 -0.08 16.56
CA LEU A 244 -10.68 1.06 17.47
C LEU A 244 -11.10 0.63 18.88
N ASN A 245 -12.13 -0.21 18.99
CA ASN A 245 -12.59 -0.73 20.28
C ASN A 245 -11.49 -1.55 20.96
N ALA A 246 -10.85 -2.49 20.26
CA ALA A 246 -9.75 -3.29 20.81
C ALA A 246 -8.58 -2.41 21.28
N LYS A 247 -8.26 -1.35 20.54
CA LYS A 247 -7.22 -0.40 20.94
C LYS A 247 -7.60 0.41 22.19
N ALA A 248 -8.87 0.81 22.31
CA ALA A 248 -9.38 1.48 23.50
C ALA A 248 -9.33 0.56 24.73
N ASP A 249 -9.76 -0.70 24.58
CA ASP A 249 -9.72 -1.71 25.64
C ASP A 249 -8.27 -1.97 26.12
N MET A 250 -7.34 -2.16 25.18
CA MET A 250 -5.91 -2.31 25.50
C MET A 250 -5.31 -1.11 26.23
N ASN A 251 -5.75 0.11 25.87
CA ASN A 251 -5.27 1.32 26.54
C ASN A 251 -5.83 1.40 27.97
N LEU A 252 -7.11 1.10 28.16
CA LEU A 252 -7.74 1.07 29.48
C LEU A 252 -7.10 0.01 30.39
N GLU A 253 -6.79 -1.18 29.86
CA GLU A 253 -6.07 -2.21 30.58
C GLU A 253 -4.66 -1.74 30.98
N ARG A 254 -3.94 -1.09 30.06
CA ARG A 254 -2.61 -0.52 30.35
C ARG A 254 -2.66 0.53 31.45
N GLU A 255 -3.62 1.45 31.40
CA GLU A 255 -3.81 2.49 32.42
C GLU A 255 -4.12 1.86 33.79
N THR A 256 -4.98 0.85 33.81
CA THR A 256 -5.34 0.12 35.04
C THR A 256 -4.12 -0.60 35.62
N LEU A 257 -3.32 -1.27 34.79
CA LEU A 257 -2.09 -1.93 35.23
C LEU A 257 -1.05 -0.94 35.76
N GLN A 258 -0.89 0.21 35.10
CA GLN A 258 0.00 1.27 35.58
C GLN A 258 -0.45 1.85 36.92
N ALA A 259 -1.75 2.11 37.09
CA ALA A 259 -2.31 2.58 38.35
C ALA A 259 -2.13 1.55 39.48
N ASN A 260 -2.37 0.27 39.20
CA ASN A 260 -2.16 -0.82 40.15
C ASN A 260 -0.68 -0.95 40.54
N GLN A 261 0.23 -0.87 39.57
CA GLN A 261 1.67 -0.93 39.83
C GLN A 261 2.12 0.25 40.71
N ALA A 262 1.68 1.47 40.40
CA ALA A 262 1.98 2.65 41.20
C ALA A 262 1.43 2.52 42.64
N GLY A 263 0.21 1.99 42.80
CA GLY A 263 -0.37 1.71 44.11
C GLY A 263 0.43 0.68 44.90
N LEU A 264 0.87 -0.40 44.23
CA LEU A 264 1.69 -1.44 44.83
C LEU A 264 3.07 -0.91 45.26
N ASP A 265 3.72 -0.11 44.42
CA ASP A 265 5.01 0.53 44.72
C ASP A 265 4.89 1.47 45.93
N SER A 266 3.80 2.22 46.03
CA SER A 266 3.50 3.05 47.20
C SER A 266 3.37 2.20 48.47
N LEU A 267 2.67 1.06 48.39
CA LEU A 267 2.50 0.16 49.54
C LEU A 267 3.83 -0.49 49.95
N TYR A 268 4.64 -0.95 48.99
CA TYR A 268 5.97 -1.50 49.26
C TYR A 268 6.88 -0.47 49.92
N THR A 269 6.84 0.77 49.45
CA THR A 269 7.61 1.88 50.03
C THR A 269 7.19 2.15 51.47
N GLU A 270 5.88 2.19 51.73
CA GLU A 270 5.34 2.41 53.08
C GLU A 270 5.68 1.26 54.03
N VAL A 271 5.53 0.00 53.61
CA VAL A 271 5.91 -1.17 54.41
C VAL A 271 7.41 -1.18 54.70
N ARG A 272 8.26 -0.83 53.72
CA ARG A 272 9.71 -0.69 53.94
C ARG A 272 10.03 0.40 54.97
N ARG A 273 9.34 1.54 54.91
CA ARG A 273 9.49 2.64 55.88
C ARG A 273 9.10 2.17 57.28
N GLN A 274 7.93 1.56 57.44
CA GLN A 274 7.46 1.04 58.73
C GLN A 274 8.40 -0.03 59.30
N LEU A 275 8.93 -0.91 58.45
CA LEU A 275 9.91 -1.91 58.87
C LEU A 275 11.21 -1.27 59.38
N ALA A 276 11.71 -0.24 58.70
CA ALA A 276 12.89 0.50 59.15
C ALA A 276 12.64 1.15 60.52
N GLU A 277 11.48 1.79 60.71
CA GLU A 277 11.10 2.40 61.99
C GLU A 277 10.93 1.38 63.13
N GLU A 278 10.40 0.19 62.85
CA GLU A 278 10.36 -0.91 63.84
C GLU A 278 11.75 -1.43 64.18
N VAL A 279 12.65 -1.56 63.20
CA VAL A 279 14.04 -1.96 63.45
C VAL A 279 14.74 -0.96 64.34
N ASP A 280 14.61 0.34 64.05
CA ASP A 280 15.20 1.40 64.87
C ASP A 280 14.62 1.40 66.28
N ARG A 281 13.29 1.35 66.44
CA ARG A 281 12.64 1.24 67.76
C ARG A 281 13.09 0.00 68.53
N ARG A 282 13.29 -1.12 67.85
CA ARG A 282 13.79 -2.35 68.48
C ARG A 282 15.24 -2.21 68.94
N GLN A 283 16.09 -1.55 68.17
CA GLN A 283 17.47 -1.25 68.56
C GLN A 283 17.52 -0.31 69.77
N GLU A 284 16.69 0.74 69.79
CA GLU A 284 16.57 1.64 70.93
C GLU A 284 16.09 0.90 72.19
N ALA A 285 15.06 0.05 72.07
CA ALA A 285 14.57 -0.76 73.16
C ALA A 285 15.64 -1.73 73.68
N GLU A 286 16.40 -2.39 72.80
CA GLU A 286 17.50 -3.29 73.19
C GLU A 286 18.62 -2.53 73.93
N MET A 287 18.97 -1.32 73.46
CA MET A 287 19.94 -0.47 74.14
C MET A 287 19.46 -0.04 75.52
N ALA A 288 18.20 0.37 75.65
CA ALA A 288 17.59 0.71 76.93
C ALA A 288 17.59 -0.50 77.89
N LEU A 289 17.30 -1.70 77.39
CA LEU A 289 17.30 -2.94 78.16
C LEU A 289 18.71 -3.27 78.69
N LYS A 290 19.74 -3.16 77.84
CA LYS A 290 21.15 -3.33 78.26
C LYS A 290 21.59 -2.32 79.32
N LEU A 291 21.16 -1.06 79.20
CA LEU A 291 21.44 -0.04 80.21
C LEU A 291 20.75 -0.36 81.54
N LEU A 292 19.50 -0.84 81.50
CA LEU A 292 18.76 -1.26 82.68
C LEU A 292 19.38 -2.49 83.35
N GLU A 293 19.80 -3.49 82.55
CA GLU A 293 20.52 -4.67 83.05
C GLU A 293 21.80 -4.25 83.78
N LYS A 294 22.57 -3.32 83.21
CA LYS A 294 23.76 -2.76 83.83
C LYS A 294 23.45 -2.07 85.17
N ASP A 295 22.43 -1.21 85.22
CA ASP A 295 21.99 -0.53 86.46
C ASP A 295 21.54 -1.54 87.53
N ILE A 296 20.85 -2.62 87.14
CA ILE A 296 20.47 -3.70 88.06
C ILE A 296 21.71 -4.39 88.64
N HIS A 297 22.72 -4.69 87.82
CA HIS A 297 23.96 -5.31 88.30
C HIS A 297 24.71 -4.39 89.26
N GLU A 298 24.86 -3.09 88.93
CA GLU A 298 25.51 -2.10 89.80
C GLU A 298 24.75 -1.95 91.14
N LYS A 299 23.42 -1.95 91.12
CA LYS A 299 22.59 -1.94 92.33
C LYS A 299 22.72 -3.23 93.12
N GLN A 300 22.78 -4.40 92.47
CA GLN A 300 23.02 -5.68 93.13
C GLN A 300 24.39 -5.71 93.82
N ASP A 301 25.45 -5.25 93.18
CA ASP A 301 26.79 -5.13 93.77
C ASP A 301 26.77 -4.20 95.00
N THR A 302 26.06 -3.07 94.89
CA THR A 302 25.86 -2.15 96.02
C THR A 302 25.13 -2.83 97.18
N ILE A 303 24.06 -3.59 96.90
CA ILE A 303 23.32 -4.35 97.93
C ILE A 303 24.21 -5.40 98.60
N VAL A 304 25.04 -6.12 97.84
CA VAL A 304 25.99 -7.11 98.38
C VAL A 304 26.99 -6.43 99.31
N SER A 305 27.52 -5.28 98.91
CA SER A 305 28.44 -4.49 99.75
C SER A 305 27.77 -4.02 101.05
N LEU A 306 26.55 -3.48 100.97
CA LEU A 306 25.77 -3.07 102.14
C LEU A 306 25.45 -4.24 103.07
N ARG A 307 25.11 -5.42 102.54
CA ARG A 307 24.89 -6.63 103.34
C ARG A 307 26.15 -7.05 104.10
N ARG A 308 27.32 -7.02 103.44
CA ARG A 308 28.60 -7.30 104.08
C ARG A 308 28.93 -6.29 105.18
N GLN A 309 28.74 -5.00 104.92
CA GLN A 309 28.90 -3.96 105.94
C GLN A 309 27.97 -4.20 107.14
N LEU A 310 26.73 -4.65 106.90
CA LEU A 310 25.76 -4.93 107.95
C LEU A 310 26.15 -6.18 108.77
N GLU A 311 26.75 -7.19 108.14
CA GLU A 311 27.37 -8.34 108.83
C GLU A 311 28.57 -7.92 109.67
N ASP A 312 29.45 -7.07 109.15
CA ASP A 312 30.59 -6.52 109.88
C ASP A 312 30.12 -5.72 111.11
N ILE A 313 29.09 -4.87 110.96
CA ILE A 313 28.47 -4.14 112.09
C ILE A 313 27.85 -5.10 113.10
N LYS A 314 27.15 -6.15 112.66
CA LYS A 314 26.61 -7.18 113.56
C LYS A 314 27.71 -7.88 114.33
N ALA A 315 28.81 -8.25 113.68
CA ALA A 315 29.97 -8.86 114.32
C ALA A 315 30.58 -7.92 115.37
N ILE A 316 30.75 -6.64 115.04
CA ILE A 316 31.21 -5.60 115.98
C ILE A 316 30.25 -5.49 117.17
N ASN A 317 28.94 -5.44 116.94
CA ASN A 317 27.94 -5.35 118.00
C ASN A 317 27.99 -6.57 118.93
N ILE A 318 28.12 -7.79 118.40
CA ILE A 318 28.28 -9.00 119.22
C ILE A 318 29.58 -8.94 120.03
N GLN A 319 30.69 -8.54 119.41
CA GLN A 319 31.97 -8.38 120.11
C GLN A 319 31.88 -7.32 121.23
N MET A 320 31.22 -6.19 120.99
CA MET A 320 30.97 -5.17 122.00
C MET A 320 30.09 -5.68 123.13
N TYR A 321 29.01 -6.40 122.82
CA TYR A 321 28.13 -6.98 123.84
C TYR A 321 28.87 -7.98 124.72
N ASN A 322 29.68 -8.87 124.13
CA ASN A 322 30.53 -9.80 124.87
C ASN A 322 31.56 -9.08 125.75
N LYS A 323 32.20 -8.01 125.24
CA LYS A 323 33.12 -7.17 126.05
C LYS A 323 32.39 -6.49 127.20
N LEU A 324 31.20 -5.95 126.96
CA LEU A 324 30.38 -5.30 127.98
C LEU A 324 30.01 -6.30 129.08
N GLN A 325 29.53 -7.49 128.72
CA GLN A 325 29.22 -8.57 129.66
C GLN A 325 30.47 -9.01 130.46
N GLY A 326 31.64 -9.05 129.82
CA GLY A 326 32.92 -9.29 130.49
C GLY A 326 33.27 -8.20 131.51
N CYS A 327 33.08 -6.93 131.15
CA CYS A 327 33.23 -5.79 132.06
C CYS A 327 32.22 -5.83 133.21
N GLU A 328 30.94 -6.12 132.96
CA GLU A 328 29.92 -6.27 134.00
C GLU A 328 30.25 -7.41 134.96
N SER A 329 30.73 -8.55 134.44
CA SER A 329 31.14 -9.70 135.26
C SER A 329 32.34 -9.34 136.14
N THR A 330 33.30 -8.60 135.58
CA THR A 330 34.46 -8.08 136.32
C THR A 330 34.03 -7.07 137.38
N LEU A 331 33.10 -6.16 137.04
CA LEU A 331 32.54 -5.18 137.95
C LEU A 331 31.80 -5.86 139.09
N LYS A 332 30.97 -6.87 138.80
CA LYS A 332 30.28 -7.68 139.81
C LYS A 332 31.26 -8.39 140.75
N ALA A 333 32.31 -9.01 140.19
CA ALA A 333 33.37 -9.62 141.00
C ALA A 333 34.08 -8.59 141.89
N LYS A 334 34.30 -7.35 141.40
CA LYS A 334 34.85 -6.25 142.20
C LYS A 334 33.88 -5.76 143.28
N VAL A 335 32.60 -5.64 142.99
CA VAL A 335 31.56 -5.30 143.97
C VAL A 335 31.50 -6.36 145.07
N ASP A 336 31.49 -7.64 144.72
CA ASP A 336 31.52 -8.75 145.70
C ASP A 336 32.81 -8.73 146.54
N GLN A 337 33.94 -8.38 145.92
CA GLN A 337 35.22 -8.21 146.62
C GLN A 337 35.18 -7.03 147.59
N VAL A 338 34.60 -5.90 147.19
CA VAL A 338 34.38 -4.73 148.06
C VAL A 338 33.45 -5.10 149.21
N ALA A 339 32.32 -5.77 148.96
CA ALA A 339 31.41 -6.24 150.01
C ALA A 339 32.09 -7.18 151.01
N LYS A 340 32.98 -8.08 150.54
CA LYS A 340 33.83 -8.89 151.44
C LYS A 340 34.81 -8.05 152.25
N MET A 341 35.39 -7.01 151.66
CA MET A 341 36.27 -6.08 152.40
C MET A 341 35.48 -5.26 153.42
N GLU A 342 34.28 -4.80 153.08
CA GLU A 342 33.36 -4.11 154.01
C GLU A 342 32.95 -5.04 155.15
N GLN A 343 32.65 -6.31 154.87
CA GLN A 343 32.36 -7.30 155.91
C GLN A 343 33.57 -7.56 156.82
N ARG A 344 34.79 -7.62 156.26
CA ARG A 344 36.03 -7.70 157.06
C ARG A 344 36.28 -6.44 157.88
N LEU A 345 36.03 -5.26 157.32
CA LEU A 345 36.09 -3.98 158.03
C LEU A 345 35.07 -3.93 159.16
N ALA A 346 33.85 -4.40 158.95
CA ALA A 346 32.82 -4.50 159.98
C ALA A 346 33.21 -5.49 161.09
N GLN A 347 33.77 -6.66 160.74
CA GLN A 347 34.33 -7.61 161.71
C GLN A 347 35.52 -7.03 162.50
N LEU A 348 36.43 -6.31 161.83
CA LEU A 348 37.54 -5.63 162.50
C LEU A 348 37.03 -4.51 163.41
N THR A 349 36.01 -3.76 162.99
CA THR A 349 35.39 -2.68 163.77
C THR A 349 34.66 -3.24 164.99
N SER A 350 33.97 -4.39 164.86
CA SER A 350 33.36 -5.07 166.02
C SER A 350 34.44 -5.60 166.96
N SER A 351 35.51 -6.21 166.42
CA SER A 351 36.66 -6.69 167.21
C SER A 351 37.38 -5.55 167.93
N LEU A 352 37.44 -4.35 167.32
CA LEU A 352 38.01 -3.15 167.93
C LEU A 352 37.09 -2.63 169.06
N LYS A 353 35.76 -2.63 168.85
CA LYS A 353 34.78 -2.27 169.88
C LYS A 353 34.80 -3.23 171.07
N ASP A 354 35.00 -4.53 170.82
CA ASP A 354 35.15 -5.55 171.87
C ASP A 354 36.51 -5.44 172.60
N ALA A 355 37.53 -4.89 171.93
CA ALA A 355 38.84 -4.60 172.53
C ALA A 355 38.87 -3.29 173.35
N GLU A 356 37.97 -2.34 173.08
CA GLU A 356 37.81 -1.08 173.84
C GLU A 356 36.97 -1.22 175.12
N LEU A 357 36.38 -2.40 175.37
CA LEU A 357 35.60 -2.74 176.58
C LEU A 357 36.35 -3.64 177.58
N LYS A 358 37.67 -3.79 177.42
CA LYS A 358 38.60 -4.36 178.42
C LYS A 358 39.52 -3.27 178.93
#